data_AF-X1H344-F1
#
_entry.id   AF-X1H344-F1
#
_cell.length_a   1.000
_cell.length_b   1.000
_cell.length_c   1.000
_cell.angle_alpha   90.00
_cell.angle_beta   90.00
_cell.angle_gamma   90.00
#
_symmetry.space_group_name_H-M   'P 1'
#
loop_
_entity.id
_entity.type
_entity.pdbx_description
1 polymer ?
#
loop_
_entity_poly.entity_id
_entity_poly.type
_entity_poly.pdbx_seq_one_letter_code
_entity_poly.pdbx_strand_id
1 'polypeptide(L)'
;MQCLPGYFSSVINNVVLTFQHPNYRTETFGFEIQLNRIEFDVDIVGHEDANPTIKTDIGSTFNLQIELLNFETNQTIVNATVLYEWAYGVGELIEITPGIYQLSTQLPENLQGNFIFNLIISKEGNLYKTTQSSFLLVIGEPEFPVLLIWIIIAISAVIISVLGVLSLRSYVILPRRRKKEADLLSKTQRFKDIQNIQAIVAIHRYSGIPLYSKSYSILEKHKKELFSGFIQAIITVGEEMGGKREIDGDSTKSNNS
;
A
#
# COMPACT_ATOMS: atom_id res chain seq x y z
N MET A 1 -10.20 46.11 -65.52
CA MET A 1 -9.96 46.78 -64.23
C MET A 1 -9.61 45.68 -63.24
N GLN A 2 -8.35 45.58 -62.81
CA GLN A 2 -7.95 44.64 -61.77
C GLN A 2 -8.01 45.38 -60.44
N CYS A 3 -8.95 45.02 -59.58
CA CYS A 3 -9.01 45.57 -58.23
C CYS A 3 -7.92 44.90 -57.39
N LEU A 4 -6.94 45.67 -56.92
CA LEU A 4 -5.91 45.18 -56.01
C LEU A 4 -6.49 45.05 -54.59
N PRO A 5 -6.09 44.03 -53.80
CA PRO A 5 -6.64 43.77 -52.47
C PRO A 5 -6.50 44.92 -51.45
N GLY A 6 -5.59 45.88 -51.69
CA GLY A 6 -5.30 46.98 -50.76
C GLY A 6 -6.33 48.12 -50.73
N TYR A 7 -7.35 48.12 -51.59
CA TYR A 7 -8.33 49.21 -51.66
C TYR A 7 -9.51 49.06 -50.70
N PHE A 8 -9.62 47.91 -50.01
CA PHE A 8 -10.74 47.64 -49.12
C PHE A 8 -10.31 47.73 -47.66
N SER A 9 -11.03 48.55 -46.89
CA SER A 9 -10.98 48.59 -45.43
C SER A 9 -11.75 47.40 -44.83
N SER A 10 -11.38 46.95 -43.65
CA SER A 10 -11.90 45.72 -43.04
C SER A 10 -13.21 45.91 -42.25
N VAL A 11 -14.04 46.86 -42.68
CA VAL A 11 -15.34 47.14 -42.06
C VAL A 11 -16.42 47.25 -43.14
N ILE A 12 -16.54 48.41 -43.78
CA ILE A 12 -17.55 48.70 -44.78
C ILE A 12 -16.88 49.46 -45.91
N ASN A 13 -17.04 48.97 -47.14
CA ASN A 13 -16.50 49.62 -48.33
C ASN A 13 -17.63 50.03 -49.26
N ASN A 14 -17.71 51.33 -49.50
CA ASN A 14 -18.65 51.90 -50.45
C ASN A 14 -18.03 51.90 -51.85
N VAL A 15 -18.62 51.14 -52.76
CA VAL A 15 -18.21 51.12 -54.17
C VAL A 15 -19.23 51.91 -54.98
N VAL A 16 -18.77 52.92 -55.70
CA VAL A 16 -19.62 53.75 -56.56
C VAL A 16 -19.16 53.59 -58.01
N LEU A 17 -20.04 53.04 -58.85
CA LEU A 17 -19.86 52.95 -60.29
C LEU A 17 -20.54 54.15 -60.94
N THR A 18 -19.78 54.90 -61.74
CA THR A 18 -20.29 56.07 -62.47
C THR A 18 -20.23 55.79 -63.96
N PHE A 19 -21.38 55.83 -64.64
CA PHE A 19 -21.47 55.61 -66.07
C PHE A 19 -21.58 56.96 -66.79
N GLN A 20 -20.57 57.31 -67.59
CA GLN A 20 -20.52 58.57 -68.34
C GLN A 20 -20.41 58.31 -69.85
N HIS A 21 -21.27 58.97 -70.63
CA HIS A 21 -21.21 58.96 -72.09
C HIS A 21 -21.60 60.35 -72.63
N PRO A 22 -20.91 60.91 -73.64
CA PRO A 22 -21.06 62.30 -74.08
C PRO A 22 -22.44 62.74 -74.62
N ASN A 23 -23.45 61.87 -74.63
CA ASN A 23 -24.82 62.16 -75.09
C ASN A 23 -25.90 61.54 -74.19
N TYR A 24 -25.53 61.03 -73.01
CA TYR A 24 -26.45 60.39 -72.08
C TYR A 24 -26.32 61.03 -70.69
N ARG A 25 -27.38 60.91 -69.88
CA ARG A 25 -27.33 61.29 -68.47
C ARG A 25 -26.33 60.40 -67.74
N THR A 26 -25.49 61.02 -66.91
CA THR A 26 -24.64 60.26 -65.98
C THR A 26 -25.51 59.58 -64.94
N GLU A 27 -25.37 58.26 -64.82
CA GLU A 27 -26.01 57.46 -63.80
C GLU A 27 -24.97 56.90 -62.84
N THR A 28 -25.31 56.88 -61.55
CA THR A 28 -24.47 56.35 -60.49
C THR A 28 -25.14 55.16 -59.83
N PHE A 29 -24.39 54.10 -59.64
CA PHE A 29 -24.82 52.92 -58.90
C PHE A 29 -23.86 52.69 -57.74
N GLY A 30 -24.39 52.70 -56.52
CA GLY A 30 -23.63 52.46 -55.30
C GLY A 30 -24.01 51.12 -54.68
N PHE A 31 -23.04 50.39 -54.17
CA PHE A 31 -23.27 49.22 -53.34
C PHE A 31 -22.24 49.14 -52.21
N GLU A 32 -22.61 48.41 -51.17
CA GLU A 32 -21.80 48.21 -49.97
C GLU A 32 -21.17 46.82 -49.98
N ILE A 33 -19.87 46.73 -49.69
CA ILE A 33 -19.18 45.47 -49.45
C ILE A 33 -18.73 45.43 -47.99
N GLN A 34 -19.37 44.55 -47.22
CA GLN A 34 -18.93 44.21 -45.86
C GLN A 34 -17.91 43.08 -45.94
N LEU A 35 -16.71 43.32 -45.39
CA LEU A 35 -15.65 42.31 -45.29
C LEU A 35 -15.54 41.86 -43.84
N ASN A 36 -16.02 40.65 -43.56
CA ASN A 36 -15.83 40.03 -42.25
C ASN A 36 -14.42 39.43 -42.18
N ARG A 37 -13.72 39.68 -41.07
CA ARG A 37 -12.43 39.07 -40.79
C ARG A 37 -12.64 37.62 -40.36
N ILE A 38 -11.71 36.76 -40.75
CA ILE A 38 -11.75 35.33 -40.41
C ILE A 38 -11.35 35.17 -38.94
N GLU A 39 -12.14 34.41 -38.18
CA GLU A 39 -11.83 34.08 -36.79
C GLU A 39 -10.90 32.86 -36.72
N PHE A 40 -10.04 32.84 -35.69
CA PHE A 40 -9.25 31.65 -35.37
C PHE A 40 -10.13 30.64 -34.64
N ASP A 41 -10.03 29.38 -35.05
CA ASP A 41 -10.43 28.24 -34.23
C ASP A 41 -9.18 27.70 -33.51
N VAL A 42 -9.28 27.51 -32.21
CA VAL A 42 -8.16 27.18 -31.33
C VAL A 42 -8.42 25.81 -30.73
N ASP A 43 -7.76 24.80 -31.27
CA ASP A 43 -7.85 23.43 -30.77
C ASP A 43 -6.68 23.15 -29.80
N ILE A 44 -6.99 22.65 -28.61
CA ILE A 44 -5.97 22.31 -27.61
C ILE A 44 -5.69 20.82 -27.75
N VAL A 45 -4.50 20.48 -28.26
CA VAL A 45 -4.14 19.11 -28.62
C VAL A 45 -4.35 18.18 -27.41
N GLY A 46 -5.12 17.12 -27.63
CA GLY A 46 -5.45 16.12 -26.60
C GLY A 46 -6.67 16.45 -25.73
N HIS A 47 -7.42 17.52 -26.04
CA HIS A 47 -8.64 17.90 -25.34
C HIS A 47 -9.75 18.24 -26.33
N GLU A 48 -10.95 17.70 -26.14
CA GLU A 48 -12.08 17.90 -27.08
C GLU A 48 -12.98 19.10 -26.71
N ASP A 49 -12.80 19.66 -25.51
CA ASP A 49 -13.61 20.75 -25.00
C ASP A 49 -13.04 22.12 -25.40
N ALA A 50 -13.92 23.07 -25.74
CA ALA A 50 -13.53 24.44 -26.08
C ALA A 50 -12.88 25.23 -24.92
N ASN A 51 -13.12 24.82 -23.67
CA ASN A 51 -12.50 25.38 -22.47
C ASN A 51 -12.00 24.23 -21.57
N PRO A 52 -10.92 23.55 -21.96
CA PRO A 52 -10.52 22.33 -21.28
C PRO A 52 -9.93 22.62 -19.90
N THR A 53 -10.03 21.62 -19.03
CA THR A 53 -9.34 21.62 -17.74
C THR A 53 -8.10 20.76 -17.84
N ILE A 54 -6.93 21.39 -17.88
CA ILE A 54 -5.64 20.71 -17.96
C ILE A 54 -5.13 20.50 -16.54
N LYS A 55 -4.79 19.25 -16.19
CA LYS A 55 -4.24 18.91 -14.87
C LYS A 55 -2.74 18.72 -14.96
N THR A 56 -2.02 19.23 -13.99
CA THR A 56 -0.56 19.12 -13.90
C THR A 56 -0.10 19.05 -12.46
N ASP A 57 1.06 18.43 -12.23
CA ASP A 57 1.61 18.26 -10.90
C ASP A 57 2.48 19.47 -10.51
N ILE A 58 2.51 19.78 -9.22
CA ILE A 58 3.40 20.80 -8.64
C ILE A 58 4.86 20.52 -9.04
N GLY A 59 5.57 21.56 -9.49
CA GLY A 59 6.99 21.49 -9.86
C GLY A 59 7.28 20.72 -11.15
N SER A 60 6.25 20.24 -11.85
CA SER A 60 6.42 19.62 -13.16
C SER A 60 6.55 20.67 -14.28
N THR A 61 7.09 20.25 -15.43
CA THR A 61 7.09 21.08 -16.63
C THR A 61 5.72 21.05 -17.27
N PHE A 62 5.09 22.21 -17.36
CA PHE A 62 3.83 22.38 -18.09
C PHE A 62 4.12 22.45 -19.59
N ASN A 63 3.54 21.52 -20.34
CA ASN A 63 3.60 21.49 -21.79
C ASN A 63 2.20 21.69 -22.36
N LEU A 64 2.02 22.75 -23.14
CA LEU A 64 0.78 23.06 -23.87
C LEU A 64 1.08 23.01 -25.35
N GLN A 65 0.23 22.32 -26.11
CA GLN A 65 0.23 22.37 -27.57
C GLN A 65 -1.15 22.80 -28.04
N ILE A 66 -1.18 23.74 -28.97
CA ILE A 66 -2.41 24.18 -29.63
C ILE A 66 -2.25 24.08 -31.14
N GLU A 67 -3.33 23.77 -31.82
CA GLU A 67 -3.45 23.81 -33.26
C GLU A 67 -4.37 24.98 -33.64
N LEU A 68 -3.90 25.83 -34.55
CA LEU A 68 -4.68 26.96 -35.05
C LEU A 68 -5.30 26.61 -36.40
N LEU A 69 -6.63 26.64 -36.45
CA LEU A 69 -7.41 26.34 -37.64
C LEU A 69 -8.20 27.57 -38.08
N ASN A 70 -8.42 27.66 -39.40
CA ASN A 70 -9.36 28.61 -39.96
C ASN A 70 -10.78 28.12 -39.69
N PHE A 71 -11.58 28.92 -38.98
CA PHE A 71 -12.94 28.56 -38.57
C PHE A 71 -13.86 28.15 -39.74
N GLU A 72 -13.66 28.70 -40.94
CA GLU A 72 -14.50 28.40 -42.10
C GLU A 72 -13.97 27.22 -42.93
N THR A 73 -12.65 27.09 -43.03
CA THR A 73 -12.02 26.14 -43.97
C THR A 73 -11.37 24.93 -43.31
N ASN A 74 -11.24 24.93 -41.98
CA ASN A 74 -10.47 23.96 -41.19
C ASN A 74 -9.03 23.75 -41.69
N GLN A 75 -8.46 24.76 -42.36
CA GLN A 75 -7.06 24.74 -42.78
C GLN A 75 -6.17 25.33 -41.69
N THR A 76 -4.98 24.77 -41.52
CA THR A 76 -4.03 25.23 -40.52
C THR A 76 -3.53 26.65 -40.81
N ILE A 77 -3.39 27.45 -39.74
CA ILE A 77 -2.94 28.83 -39.81
C ILE A 77 -1.50 28.92 -39.33
N VAL A 78 -0.57 29.12 -40.26
CA VAL A 78 0.87 29.28 -39.98
C VAL A 78 1.27 30.73 -39.71
N ASN A 79 2.42 30.96 -39.07
CA ASN A 79 3.01 32.28 -38.78
C ASN A 79 2.05 33.24 -38.05
N ALA A 80 1.25 32.72 -37.12
CA ALA A 80 0.50 33.52 -36.15
C ALA A 80 1.36 33.79 -34.90
N THR A 81 1.11 34.93 -34.26
CA THR A 81 1.65 35.29 -32.95
C THR A 81 0.63 34.86 -31.90
N VAL A 82 1.03 33.93 -31.05
CA VAL A 82 0.21 33.38 -29.96
C VAL A 82 0.81 33.80 -28.63
N LEU A 83 0.23 34.82 -28.01
CA LEU A 83 0.63 35.26 -26.68
C LEU A 83 -0.20 34.54 -25.63
N TYR A 84 0.40 34.29 -24.47
CA TYR A 84 -0.31 33.81 -23.30
C TYR A 84 -0.13 34.76 -22.13
N GLU A 85 -1.15 34.83 -21.29
CA GLU A 85 -1.16 35.58 -20.04
C GLU A 85 -1.82 34.72 -18.95
N TRP A 86 -1.16 34.66 -17.79
CA TRP A 86 -1.67 33.99 -16.61
C TRP A 86 -1.13 34.67 -15.34
N ALA A 87 -1.57 34.22 -14.17
CA ALA A 87 -1.30 34.89 -12.89
C ALA A 87 0.20 35.12 -12.58
N TYR A 88 1.11 34.36 -13.17
CA TYR A 88 2.55 34.42 -12.87
C TYR A 88 3.42 34.88 -14.04
N GLY A 89 2.83 35.26 -15.18
CA GLY A 89 3.61 35.79 -16.28
C GLY A 89 2.87 35.90 -17.60
N VAL A 90 3.61 36.40 -18.57
CA VAL A 90 3.20 36.51 -19.97
C VAL A 90 4.31 35.97 -20.85
N GLY A 91 3.96 35.46 -22.03
CA GLY A 91 4.95 35.01 -23.00
C GLY A 91 4.30 34.67 -24.34
N GLU A 92 5.05 33.96 -25.16
CA GLU A 92 4.63 33.56 -26.51
C GLU A 92 4.81 32.04 -26.69
N LEU A 93 3.89 31.41 -27.42
CA LEU A 93 4.03 30.02 -27.87
C LEU A 93 4.86 29.98 -29.15
N ILE A 94 5.70 28.96 -29.28
CA ILE A 94 6.59 28.79 -30.43
C ILE A 94 5.95 27.82 -31.43
N GLU A 95 5.91 28.19 -32.71
CA GLU A 95 5.46 27.29 -33.78
C GLU A 95 6.48 26.15 -33.99
N ILE A 96 6.08 24.91 -33.72
CA ILE A 96 6.94 23.72 -33.86
C ILE A 96 6.71 22.98 -35.18
N THR A 97 5.51 23.09 -35.73
CA THR A 97 5.05 22.45 -36.97
C THR A 97 4.02 23.39 -37.58
N PRO A 98 3.84 23.45 -38.91
CA PRO A 98 2.90 24.37 -39.55
C PRO A 98 1.50 24.37 -38.90
N GLY A 99 1.17 25.45 -38.19
CA GLY A 99 -0.10 25.64 -37.49
C GLY A 99 -0.18 25.07 -36.06
N ILE A 100 0.86 24.41 -35.57
CA ILE A 100 0.95 23.87 -34.21
C ILE A 100 1.95 24.68 -33.39
N TYR A 101 1.46 25.23 -32.28
CA TYR A 101 2.19 26.11 -31.38
C TYR A 101 2.37 25.43 -30.02
N GLN A 102 3.57 25.52 -29.45
CA GLN A 102 3.91 24.87 -28.18
C GLN A 102 4.46 25.86 -27.15
N LEU A 103 4.03 25.69 -25.89
CA LEU A 103 4.63 26.27 -24.70
C LEU A 103 5.21 25.14 -23.83
N SER A 104 6.45 25.31 -23.39
CA SER A 104 7.07 24.49 -22.36
C SER A 104 7.61 25.42 -21.29
N THR A 105 7.03 25.39 -20.09
CA THR A 105 7.43 26.25 -18.98
C THR A 105 7.46 25.47 -17.67
N GLN A 106 8.43 25.80 -16.80
CA GLN A 106 8.52 25.21 -15.47
C GLN A 106 7.57 25.93 -14.52
N LEU A 107 6.68 25.18 -13.89
CA LEU A 107 5.79 25.75 -12.87
C LEU A 107 6.56 25.95 -11.55
N PRO A 108 6.40 27.10 -10.88
CA PRO A 108 6.97 27.29 -9.56
C PRO A 108 6.56 26.20 -8.54
N GLU A 109 7.51 25.79 -7.69
CA GLU A 109 7.38 24.63 -6.78
C GLU A 109 6.30 24.77 -5.69
N ASN A 110 5.78 25.97 -5.46
CA ASN A 110 4.80 26.24 -4.40
C ASN A 110 3.43 26.67 -4.96
N LEU A 111 3.09 26.25 -6.18
CA LEU A 111 1.82 26.60 -6.82
C LEU A 111 0.81 25.48 -6.72
N GLN A 112 -0.24 25.70 -5.95
CA GLN A 112 -1.38 24.79 -5.89
C GLN A 112 -2.68 25.57 -6.12
N GLY A 113 -3.58 24.99 -6.92
CA GLY A 113 -4.90 25.56 -7.17
C GLY A 113 -5.25 25.64 -8.65
N ASN A 114 -6.27 26.45 -8.93
CA ASN A 114 -6.83 26.59 -10.26
C ASN A 114 -6.46 27.95 -10.83
N PHE A 115 -5.86 27.97 -12.01
CA PHE A 115 -5.36 29.16 -12.69
C PHE A 115 -5.95 29.25 -14.09
N ILE A 116 -6.30 30.45 -14.53
CA ILE A 116 -6.80 30.68 -15.88
C ILE A 116 -5.62 31.12 -16.74
N PHE A 117 -5.45 30.45 -17.87
CA PHE A 117 -4.57 30.88 -18.94
C PHE A 117 -5.40 31.54 -20.02
N ASN A 118 -5.04 32.77 -20.37
CA ASN A 118 -5.61 33.50 -21.49
C ASN A 118 -4.64 33.45 -22.66
N LEU A 119 -5.13 33.07 -23.83
CA LEU A 119 -4.40 33.06 -25.09
C LEU A 119 -4.90 34.23 -25.94
N ILE A 120 -3.97 35.00 -26.50
CA ILE A 120 -4.25 36.11 -27.41
C ILE A 120 -3.59 35.76 -28.75
N ILE A 121 -4.41 35.43 -29.75
CA ILE A 121 -3.96 34.99 -31.06
C ILE A 121 -4.13 36.14 -32.04
N SER A 122 -3.06 36.46 -32.74
CA SER A 122 -3.05 37.47 -33.80
C SER A 122 -2.16 37.03 -34.96
N LYS A 123 -2.41 37.57 -36.14
CA LYS A 123 -1.60 37.30 -37.33
C LYS A 123 -1.39 38.60 -38.08
N GLU A 124 -0.21 38.77 -38.65
CA GLU A 124 0.11 39.97 -39.42
C GLU A 124 -0.84 40.11 -40.62
N GLY A 125 -1.33 41.33 -40.84
CA GLY A 125 -2.28 41.68 -41.89
C GLY A 125 -3.72 41.89 -41.39
N ASN A 126 -4.64 42.10 -42.34
CA ASN A 126 -6.03 42.46 -42.05
C ASN A 126 -7.03 41.32 -42.28
N LEU A 127 -6.56 40.11 -42.62
CA LEU A 127 -7.42 38.98 -42.97
C LEU A 127 -8.05 38.32 -41.75
N TYR A 128 -7.26 38.17 -40.67
CA TYR A 128 -7.69 37.48 -39.46
C TYR A 128 -8.08 38.48 -38.37
N LYS A 129 -9.11 38.15 -37.60
CA LYS A 129 -9.54 38.87 -36.41
C LYS A 129 -8.73 38.36 -35.21
N THR A 130 -8.16 39.25 -34.41
CA THR A 130 -7.53 38.84 -33.14
C THR A 130 -8.56 38.12 -32.28
N THR A 131 -8.24 36.87 -31.89
CA THR A 131 -9.11 36.02 -31.08
C THR A 131 -8.48 35.83 -29.70
N GLN A 132 -9.32 35.71 -28.68
CA GLN A 132 -8.92 35.32 -27.34
C GLN A 132 -9.54 33.97 -27.00
N SER A 133 -8.76 33.08 -26.39
CA SER A 133 -9.21 31.78 -25.89
C SER A 133 -8.70 31.60 -24.46
N SER A 134 -9.37 30.80 -23.64
CA SER A 134 -8.96 30.58 -22.25
C SER A 134 -9.19 29.15 -21.81
N PHE A 135 -8.30 28.64 -20.96
CA PHE A 135 -8.46 27.31 -20.36
C PHE A 135 -8.09 27.32 -18.89
N LEU A 136 -8.55 26.30 -18.16
CA LEU A 136 -8.30 26.15 -16.73
C LEU A 136 -7.13 25.20 -16.51
N LEU A 137 -6.05 25.71 -15.89
CA LEU A 137 -4.95 24.90 -15.40
C LEU A 137 -5.17 24.55 -13.93
N VAL A 138 -5.29 23.26 -13.63
CA VAL A 138 -5.42 22.75 -12.26
C VAL A 138 -4.07 22.17 -11.85
N ILE A 139 -3.40 22.84 -10.91
CA ILE A 139 -2.12 22.40 -10.36
C ILE A 139 -2.37 21.74 -9.01
N GLY A 140 -2.07 20.44 -8.93
CA GLY A 140 -2.31 19.60 -7.76
C GLY A 140 -1.06 18.91 -7.25
N GLU A 141 -1.15 18.37 -6.04
CA GLU A 141 -0.17 17.38 -5.58
C GLU A 141 -0.32 16.11 -6.41
N PRO A 142 0.79 15.39 -6.69
CA PRO A 142 0.72 14.12 -7.40
C PRO A 142 -0.23 13.18 -6.66
N GLU A 143 -1.24 12.68 -7.36
CA GLU A 143 -2.21 11.75 -6.78
C GLU A 143 -1.46 10.49 -6.33
N PHE A 144 -1.32 10.31 -5.01
CA PHE A 144 -0.74 9.08 -4.49
C PHE A 144 -1.57 7.90 -4.98
N PRO A 145 -0.95 6.88 -5.61
CA PRO A 145 -1.69 5.78 -6.20
C PRO A 145 -2.45 5.06 -5.08
N VAL A 146 -3.76 5.21 -5.08
CA VAL A 146 -4.69 4.65 -4.07
C VAL A 146 -4.47 3.15 -3.89
N LEU A 147 -4.03 2.46 -4.96
CA LEU A 147 -3.64 1.05 -4.93
C LEU A 147 -2.51 0.74 -3.93
N LEU A 148 -1.49 1.59 -3.79
CA LEU A 148 -0.41 1.38 -2.81
C LEU A 148 -0.95 1.41 -1.38
N ILE A 149 -1.88 2.32 -1.10
CA ILE A 149 -2.51 2.43 0.23
C ILE A 149 -3.27 1.13 0.54
N TRP A 150 -4.04 0.59 -0.41
CA TRP A 150 -4.74 -0.69 -0.23
C TRP A 150 -3.79 -1.87 -0.05
N ILE A 151 -2.68 -1.91 -0.79
CA ILE A 151 -1.64 -2.95 -0.62
C ILE A 151 -1.05 -2.90 0.79
N ILE A 152 -0.69 -1.71 1.29
CA ILE A 152 -0.15 -1.53 2.64
C ILE A 152 -1.15 -1.98 3.71
N ILE A 153 -2.43 -1.61 3.56
CA ILE A 153 -3.51 -2.02 4.47
C ILE A 153 -3.67 -3.55 4.46
N ALA A 154 -3.68 -4.17 3.28
CA ALA A 154 -3.82 -5.63 3.14
C ALA A 154 -2.67 -6.39 3.81
N ILE A 155 -1.42 -5.95 3.57
CA ILE A 155 -0.23 -6.55 4.21
C ILE A 155 -0.30 -6.38 5.73
N SER A 156 -0.67 -5.20 6.21
CA SER A 156 -0.80 -4.93 7.64
C SER A 156 -1.85 -5.83 8.31
N ALA A 157 -2.99 -6.04 7.65
CA ALA A 157 -4.04 -6.92 8.14
C ALA A 157 -3.58 -8.39 8.24
N VAL A 158 -2.82 -8.88 7.25
CA VAL A 158 -2.24 -10.23 7.27
C VAL A 158 -1.25 -10.39 8.43
N ILE A 159 -0.36 -9.43 8.64
CA ILE A 159 0.62 -9.47 9.73
C ILE A 159 -0.08 -9.49 11.09
N ILE A 160 -1.08 -8.62 11.30
CA ILE A 160 -1.86 -8.57 12.54
C ILE A 160 -2.58 -9.90 12.79
N SER A 161 -3.15 -10.51 11.74
CA SER A 161 -3.82 -11.82 11.85
C SER A 161 -2.85 -12.92 12.28
N VAL A 162 -1.67 -13.02 11.65
CA VAL A 162 -0.65 -14.02 11.98
C VAL A 162 -0.13 -13.83 13.41
N LEU A 163 0.18 -12.60 13.82
CA LEU A 163 0.60 -12.28 15.19
C LEU A 163 -0.52 -12.57 16.20
N GLY A 164 -1.79 -12.33 15.85
CA GLY A 164 -2.95 -12.68 16.67
C GLY A 164 -3.05 -14.19 16.94
N VAL A 165 -2.91 -15.02 15.91
CA VAL A 165 -2.95 -16.49 16.06
C VAL A 165 -1.76 -17.00 16.87
N LEU A 166 -0.55 -16.47 16.61
CA LEU A 166 0.66 -16.87 17.33
C LEU A 166 0.60 -16.48 18.81
N SER A 167 0.12 -15.28 19.12
CA SER A 167 -0.03 -14.81 20.50
C SER A 167 -1.05 -15.65 21.27
N LEU A 168 -2.22 -15.96 20.69
CA LEU A 168 -3.20 -16.87 21.28
C LEU A 168 -2.62 -18.26 21.55
N ARG A 169 -1.89 -18.82 20.57
CA ARG A 169 -1.26 -20.13 20.70
C ARG A 169 -0.23 -20.14 21.82
N SER A 170 0.67 -19.17 21.84
CA SER A 170 1.77 -19.10 22.80
C SER A 170 1.28 -18.80 24.21
N TYR A 171 0.39 -17.81 24.35
CA TYR A 171 -0.02 -17.30 25.65
C TYR A 171 -1.12 -18.12 26.33
N VAL A 172 -2.07 -18.67 25.57
CA VAL A 172 -3.24 -19.37 26.15
C VAL A 172 -3.17 -20.87 25.94
N ILE A 173 -2.94 -21.32 24.71
CA ILE A 173 -3.08 -22.75 24.35
C ILE A 173 -1.92 -23.58 24.89
N LEU A 174 -0.68 -23.14 24.65
CA LEU A 174 0.53 -23.86 25.05
C LEU A 174 0.62 -24.09 26.58
N PRO A 175 0.43 -23.08 27.46
CA PRO A 175 0.51 -23.30 28.90
C PRO A 175 -0.64 -24.19 29.41
N ARG A 176 -1.84 -24.09 28.82
CA ARG A 176 -2.95 -25.00 29.16
C ARG A 176 -2.63 -26.46 28.81
N ARG A 177 -2.00 -26.72 27.66
CA ARG A 177 -1.55 -28.07 27.28
C ARG A 177 -0.48 -28.60 28.22
N ARG A 178 0.55 -27.80 28.52
CA ARG A 178 1.61 -28.18 29.47
C ARG A 178 1.06 -28.54 30.86
N LYS A 179 0.07 -27.79 31.36
CA LYS A 179 -0.59 -28.10 32.63
C LYS A 179 -1.33 -29.45 32.59
N LYS A 180 -2.02 -29.77 31.49
CA LYS A 180 -2.70 -31.07 31.32
C LYS A 180 -1.72 -32.22 31.20
N GLU A 181 -0.65 -32.06 30.42
CA GLU A 181 0.39 -33.07 30.27
C GLU A 181 1.12 -33.34 31.58
N ALA A 182 1.44 -32.29 32.36
CA ALA A 182 2.02 -32.42 33.69
C ALA A 182 1.07 -33.16 34.67
N ASP A 183 -0.23 -32.83 34.66
CA ASP A 183 -1.22 -33.54 35.48
C ASP A 183 -1.32 -35.02 35.10
N LEU A 184 -1.36 -35.33 33.80
CA LEU A 184 -1.35 -36.73 33.32
C LEU A 184 -0.08 -37.45 33.73
N LEU A 185 1.11 -36.85 33.55
CA LEU A 185 2.37 -37.45 33.96
C LEU A 185 2.40 -37.74 35.47
N SER A 186 1.89 -36.83 36.31
CA SER A 186 1.82 -37.03 37.76
C SER A 186 0.93 -38.22 38.16
N LYS A 187 -0.18 -38.43 37.43
CA LYS A 187 -1.08 -39.59 37.64
C LYS A 187 -0.46 -40.88 37.14
N THR A 188 0.19 -40.85 35.97
CA THR A 188 0.85 -42.02 35.39
C THR A 188 2.10 -42.43 36.15
N GLN A 189 2.78 -41.51 36.84
CA GLN A 189 3.95 -41.82 37.68
C GLN A 189 3.60 -42.82 38.79
N ARG A 190 2.45 -42.68 39.45
CA ARG A 190 1.99 -43.65 40.46
C ARG A 190 1.84 -45.06 39.89
N PHE A 191 1.38 -45.17 38.63
CA PHE A 191 1.28 -46.47 37.96
C PHE A 191 2.65 -47.02 37.53
N LYS A 192 3.60 -46.15 37.16
CA LYS A 192 5.00 -46.57 36.92
C LYS A 192 5.65 -47.11 38.18
N ASP A 193 5.39 -46.50 39.34
CA ASP A 193 5.94 -46.99 40.61
C ASP A 193 5.39 -48.39 40.96
N ILE A 194 4.10 -48.64 40.69
CA ILE A 194 3.48 -49.97 40.85
C ILE A 194 4.06 -50.99 39.86
N GLN A 195 4.30 -50.59 38.61
CA GLN A 195 4.95 -51.45 37.62
C GLN A 195 6.41 -51.75 37.96
N ASN A 196 7.07 -50.89 38.74
CA ASN A 196 8.43 -51.09 39.22
C ASN A 196 8.51 -51.95 40.50
N ILE A 197 7.39 -52.50 40.99
CA ILE A 197 7.40 -53.50 42.07
C ILE A 197 7.99 -54.80 41.53
N GLN A 198 9.24 -55.08 41.90
CA GLN A 198 9.97 -56.24 41.38
C GLN A 198 9.56 -57.54 42.08
N ALA A 199 9.27 -57.49 43.39
CA ALA A 199 8.83 -58.63 44.16
C ALA A 199 7.99 -58.21 45.36
N ILE A 200 7.05 -59.08 45.74
CA ILE A 200 6.30 -59.01 47.00
C ILE A 200 6.73 -60.20 47.85
N VAL A 201 7.23 -59.92 49.05
CA VAL A 201 7.66 -60.95 50.01
C VAL A 201 6.93 -60.71 51.33
N ALA A 202 6.17 -61.71 51.77
CA ALA A 202 5.60 -61.76 53.11
C ALA A 202 6.49 -62.64 53.98
N ILE A 203 7.06 -62.07 55.03
CA ILE A 203 8.00 -62.74 55.93
C ILE A 203 7.35 -62.87 57.29
N HIS A 204 7.49 -64.04 57.91
CA HIS A 204 7.07 -64.22 59.29
C HIS A 204 8.02 -63.47 60.24
N ARG A 205 7.49 -62.52 61.01
CA ARG A 205 8.29 -61.52 61.77
C ARG A 205 9.35 -62.13 62.69
N TYR A 206 9.03 -63.23 63.37
CA TYR A 206 9.91 -63.81 64.40
C TYR A 206 10.84 -64.89 63.89
N SER A 207 10.53 -65.51 62.75
CA SER A 207 11.38 -66.58 62.21
C SER A 207 12.22 -66.12 61.01
N GLY A 208 11.89 -64.96 60.43
CA GLY A 208 12.54 -64.48 59.21
C GLY A 208 12.25 -65.33 57.97
N ILE A 209 11.42 -66.37 58.09
CA ILE A 209 11.11 -67.28 56.98
C ILE A 209 10.08 -66.62 56.07
N PRO A 210 10.32 -66.55 54.74
CA PRO A 210 9.34 -66.04 53.79
C PRO A 210 8.15 -67.00 53.68
N LEU A 211 6.97 -66.56 54.15
CA LEU A 211 5.70 -67.31 54.04
C LEU A 211 5.16 -67.27 52.61
N TYR A 212 5.39 -66.16 51.91
CA TYR A 212 4.96 -65.98 50.53
C TYR A 212 5.96 -65.10 49.79
N SER A 213 6.35 -65.50 48.57
CA SER A 213 7.25 -64.71 47.74
C SER A 213 6.84 -64.84 46.27
N LYS A 214 6.34 -63.73 45.71
CA LYS A 214 5.99 -63.63 44.30
C LYS A 214 6.80 -62.50 43.66
N SER A 215 7.70 -62.88 42.76
CA SER A 215 8.46 -61.95 41.92
C SER A 215 7.68 -61.69 40.65
N TYR A 216 7.58 -60.42 40.26
CA TYR A 216 6.89 -59.97 39.04
C TYR A 216 7.87 -59.46 37.98
N SER A 217 9.11 -59.17 38.37
CA SER A 217 10.19 -58.87 37.43
C SER A 217 10.79 -60.16 36.87
N ILE A 218 11.28 -60.10 35.62
CA ILE A 218 12.02 -61.15 34.88
C ILE A 218 13.40 -61.43 35.52
N LEU A 219 13.53 -61.21 36.84
CA LEU A 219 14.70 -61.64 37.58
C LEU A 219 14.73 -63.17 37.55
N GLU A 220 15.71 -63.70 36.83
CA GLU A 220 16.01 -65.11 36.69
C GLU A 220 15.92 -65.81 38.05
N LYS A 221 15.29 -66.99 38.04
CA LYS A 221 15.02 -67.87 39.20
C LYS A 221 16.21 -67.99 40.16
N HIS A 222 17.44 -67.89 39.64
CA HIS A 222 18.69 -68.02 40.37
C HIS A 222 18.98 -66.89 41.37
N LYS A 223 18.44 -65.68 41.18
CA LYS A 223 18.63 -64.54 42.10
C LYS A 223 17.71 -64.59 43.32
N LYS A 224 16.70 -65.48 43.33
CA LYS A 224 15.75 -65.62 44.44
C LYS A 224 16.41 -66.22 45.69
N GLU A 225 17.30 -67.19 45.52
CA GLU A 225 18.04 -67.81 46.61
C GLU A 225 19.07 -66.85 47.22
N LEU A 226 19.82 -66.13 46.38
CA LEU A 226 20.77 -65.10 46.82
C LEU A 226 20.07 -63.97 47.60
N PHE A 227 18.90 -63.52 47.13
CA PHE A 227 18.13 -62.51 47.84
C PHE A 227 17.57 -63.02 49.18
N SER A 228 17.08 -64.27 49.23
CA SER A 228 16.62 -64.88 50.47
C SER A 228 17.76 -65.04 51.49
N GLY A 229 18.95 -65.48 51.04
CA GLY A 229 20.13 -65.59 51.89
C GLY A 229 20.60 -64.23 52.41
N PHE A 230 20.53 -63.19 51.59
CA PHE A 230 20.86 -61.82 52.00
C PHE A 230 19.88 -61.27 53.05
N ILE A 231 18.57 -61.46 52.88
CA ILE A 231 17.57 -61.04 53.87
C ILE A 231 17.76 -61.80 55.18
N GLN A 232 18.01 -63.11 55.11
CA GLN A 232 18.27 -63.92 56.29
C GLN A 232 19.53 -63.45 57.03
N ALA A 233 20.61 -63.12 56.30
CA ALA A 233 21.81 -62.55 56.88
C ALA A 233 21.55 -61.19 57.56
N ILE A 234 20.75 -60.30 56.96
CA ILE A 234 20.35 -59.03 57.62
C ILE A 234 19.58 -59.29 58.91
N ILE A 235 18.64 -60.23 58.91
CA ILE A 235 17.84 -60.56 60.11
C ILE A 235 18.73 -61.13 61.21
N THR A 236 19.60 -62.08 60.87
CA THR A 236 20.54 -62.68 61.82
C THR A 236 21.49 -61.64 62.41
N VAL A 237 22.06 -60.74 61.59
CA VAL A 237 22.90 -59.65 62.09
C VAL A 237 22.09 -58.66 62.93
N GLY A 238 20.83 -58.38 62.56
CA GLY A 238 19.92 -57.53 63.33
C GLY A 238 19.57 -58.11 64.70
N GLU A 239 19.35 -59.42 64.78
CA GLU A 239 19.14 -60.16 66.04
C GLU A 239 20.42 -60.18 66.88
N GLU A 240 21.59 -60.33 66.26
CA GLU A 240 22.88 -60.33 66.96
C GLU A 240 23.23 -58.93 67.53
N MET A 241 22.90 -57.87 66.79
CA MET A 241 23.03 -56.48 67.27
C MET A 241 21.94 -56.09 68.29
N GLY A 242 20.75 -56.70 68.23
CA GLY A 242 19.67 -56.51 69.19
C GLY A 242 19.88 -57.27 70.51
N GLY A 243 20.39 -58.51 70.43
CA GLY A 243 20.66 -59.38 71.58
C GLY A 243 21.82 -58.91 72.46
N LYS A 244 22.66 -58.00 71.95
CA LYS A 244 23.72 -57.35 72.74
C LYS A 244 23.23 -56.21 73.64
N ARG A 245 21.93 -55.91 73.66
CA ARG A 245 21.32 -54.91 74.56
C ARG A 245 20.61 -55.50 75.79
N GLU A 246 20.52 -56.83 75.93
CA GLU A 246 19.86 -57.48 77.09
C GLU A 246 20.83 -58.10 78.11
N ILE A 247 22.15 -58.02 77.89
CA ILE A 247 23.18 -58.49 78.84
C ILE A 247 24.14 -57.34 79.17
N ASP A 248 23.62 -56.24 79.71
CA ASP A 248 24.43 -55.22 80.42
C ASP A 248 23.56 -54.28 81.29
N GLY A 249 22.58 -54.86 81.98
CA GLY A 249 21.60 -54.07 82.74
C GLY A 249 20.84 -54.83 83.81
N ASP A 250 21.49 -55.66 84.63
CA ASP A 250 20.94 -55.99 85.95
C ASP A 250 22.03 -56.12 87.00
N SER A 251 22.29 -55.00 87.67
CA SER A 251 23.08 -54.88 88.89
C SER A 251 22.69 -53.58 89.58
N THR A 252 21.51 -53.49 90.22
CA THR A 252 21.34 -52.68 91.44
C THR A 252 20.04 -52.94 92.21
N LYS A 253 20.21 -53.52 93.42
CA LYS A 253 19.46 -53.35 94.69
C LYS A 253 18.07 -53.99 94.83
N SER A 254 17.83 -54.95 95.74
CA SER A 254 18.00 -55.04 97.21
C SER A 254 16.74 -54.62 98.01
N ASN A 255 16.29 -55.59 98.83
CA ASN A 255 15.57 -55.49 100.12
C ASN A 255 14.14 -54.91 100.19
N ASN A 256 13.17 -55.72 100.63
CA ASN A 256 12.70 -55.72 102.04
C ASN A 256 11.50 -56.66 102.29
N SER A 257 11.50 -57.22 103.51
CA SER A 257 10.45 -57.95 104.27
C SER A 257 10.24 -59.43 103.95
#